data_AF-A0A7X7VFX1-F1
#
_entry.id   AF-A0A7X7VFX1-F1
#
_cell.length_a   1.000
_cell.length_b   1.000
_cell.length_c   1.000
_cell.angle_alpha   90.00
_cell.angle_beta   90.00
_cell.angle_gamma   90.00
#
_symmetry.space_group_name_H-M   'P 1'
#
loop_
_entity.id
_entity.type
_entity.pdbx_description
1 polymer ?
#
loop_
_entity_poly.entity_id
_entity_poly.type
_entity_poly.pdbx_seq_one_letter_code
_entity_poly.pdbx_strand_id
1 'polypeptide(L)'
;MTTEYVKLTEAARKLTVHADTLRYWVKLLGVETIKRGHACYILAETLGVLMIMARLIAEGIPAGEAAAKAKTEAPAEATALIVREPVRPGVEMEALQERLQGLEKVILSMAETFKTEVTGLRGEIARLTESNRSLQQRLEAPPTLAEVKEPIKPVIPWEPRKRKNPVAGMPWYKKLWVECFEPWKMRHQELL
;
A
#
# COMPACT_ATOMS: atom_id res chain seq x y z
N MET A 1 -22.77 1.73 -32.40
CA MET A 1 -22.86 0.43 -33.10
C MET A 1 -22.46 -0.65 -32.12
N THR A 2 -23.41 -1.44 -31.62
CA THR A 2 -23.14 -2.57 -30.72
C THR A 2 -22.63 -3.73 -31.56
N THR A 3 -21.40 -4.18 -31.33
CA THR A 3 -20.85 -5.36 -31.99
C THR A 3 -21.48 -6.61 -31.38
N GLU A 4 -22.45 -7.19 -32.08
CA GLU A 4 -23.12 -8.41 -31.65
C GLU A 4 -22.30 -9.64 -32.04
N TYR A 5 -22.19 -10.60 -31.11
CA TYR A 5 -21.45 -11.85 -31.30
C TYR A 5 -22.38 -13.04 -31.16
N VAL A 6 -22.26 -14.00 -32.07
CA VAL A 6 -23.08 -15.22 -32.12
C VAL A 6 -22.18 -16.44 -31.86
N LYS A 7 -22.66 -17.42 -31.08
CA LYS A 7 -21.92 -18.67 -30.88
C LYS A 7 -21.85 -19.45 -32.19
N LEU A 8 -20.70 -20.03 -32.48
CA LEU A 8 -20.48 -20.83 -33.69
C LEU A 8 -21.46 -22.01 -33.79
N THR A 9 -21.81 -22.63 -32.65
CA THR A 9 -22.80 -23.70 -32.58
C THR A 9 -24.22 -23.22 -32.92
N GLU A 10 -24.58 -22.00 -32.53
CA GLU A 10 -25.88 -21.39 -32.88
C GLU A 10 -25.91 -20.99 -34.36
N ALA A 11 -24.80 -20.46 -34.89
CA ALA A 11 -24.65 -20.17 -36.32
C ALA A 11 -24.73 -21.44 -37.18
N ALA A 12 -24.10 -22.54 -36.75
CA ALA A 12 -24.15 -23.83 -37.43
C ALA A 12 -25.58 -24.38 -37.51
N ARG A 13 -26.35 -24.25 -36.42
CA ARG A 13 -27.78 -24.62 -36.40
C ARG A 13 -28.60 -23.77 -37.36
N LYS A 14 -28.38 -22.45 -37.38
CA LYS A 14 -29.07 -21.53 -38.29
C LYS A 14 -28.81 -21.83 -39.76
N LEU A 15 -27.58 -22.23 -40.09
CA LEU A 15 -27.16 -22.59 -41.45
C LEU A 15 -27.46 -24.05 -41.82
N THR A 16 -27.97 -24.86 -40.88
CA THR A 16 -28.19 -26.31 -41.06
C THR A 16 -26.93 -27.09 -41.47
N VAL A 17 -25.77 -26.66 -40.99
CA VAL A 17 -24.45 -27.21 -41.35
C VAL A 17 -23.76 -27.76 -40.08
N HIS A 18 -22.95 -28.80 -40.22
CA HIS A 18 -22.17 -29.35 -39.09
C HIS A 18 -21.18 -28.31 -38.54
N ALA A 19 -20.97 -28.29 -37.23
CA ALA A 19 -20.10 -27.31 -36.57
C ALA A 19 -18.66 -27.30 -37.13
N ASP A 20 -18.10 -28.47 -37.45
CA ASP A 20 -16.75 -28.58 -38.03
C ASP A 20 -16.66 -28.08 -39.47
N THR A 21 -17.70 -28.27 -40.28
CA THR A 21 -17.80 -27.70 -41.62
C THR A 21 -17.85 -26.16 -41.54
N LEU A 22 -18.60 -25.63 -40.57
CA LEU A 22 -18.65 -24.19 -40.35
C LEU A 22 -17.29 -23.64 -39.88
N ARG A 23 -16.57 -24.35 -39.00
CA ARG A 23 -15.19 -23.99 -38.60
C ARG A 23 -14.25 -23.95 -39.79
N TYR A 24 -14.38 -24.91 -40.70
CA TYR A 24 -13.61 -24.93 -41.94
C TYR A 24 -13.91 -23.73 -42.84
N TRP A 25 -15.18 -23.37 -43.00
CA TRP A 25 -15.59 -22.18 -43.77
C TRP A 25 -15.10 -20.87 -43.16
N VAL A 26 -15.19 -20.73 -41.83
CA VAL A 26 -14.66 -19.59 -41.09
C VAL A 26 -13.15 -19.44 -41.32
N LYS A 27 -12.41 -20.56 -41.34
CA LYS A 27 -10.98 -20.57 -41.68
C LYS A 27 -10.70 -20.12 -43.12
N LEU A 28 -11.51 -20.56 -44.09
CA LEU A 28 -11.40 -20.14 -45.49
C LEU A 28 -11.74 -18.65 -45.69
N LEU A 29 -12.72 -18.14 -44.95
CA LEU A 29 -13.09 -16.73 -44.99
C LEU A 29 -12.05 -15.84 -44.29
N GLY A 30 -11.18 -16.40 -43.45
CA GLY A 30 -10.18 -15.64 -42.70
C GLY A 30 -10.79 -14.77 -41.60
N VAL A 31 -11.97 -15.15 -41.11
CA VAL A 31 -12.71 -14.39 -40.09
C VAL A 31 -12.10 -14.65 -38.71
N GLU A 32 -11.86 -13.58 -37.95
CA GLU A 32 -11.39 -13.68 -36.57
C GLU A 32 -12.49 -14.28 -35.67
N THR A 33 -12.14 -15.35 -34.94
CA THR A 33 -13.02 -15.97 -33.95
C THR A 33 -12.55 -15.65 -32.54
N ILE A 34 -13.48 -15.30 -31.66
CA ILE A 34 -13.18 -15.09 -30.24
C ILE A 34 -13.51 -16.36 -29.47
N LYS A 35 -12.54 -16.94 -28.79
CA LYS A 35 -12.76 -18.06 -27.87
C LYS A 35 -13.06 -17.53 -26.47
N ARG A 36 -14.26 -17.82 -25.93
CA ARG A 36 -14.61 -17.53 -24.53
C ARG A 36 -15.01 -18.84 -23.86
N GLY A 37 -14.13 -19.35 -22.99
CA GLY A 37 -14.28 -20.65 -22.34
C GLY A 37 -14.31 -21.80 -23.36
N HIS A 38 -15.35 -22.63 -23.29
CA HIS A 38 -15.55 -23.79 -24.18
C HIS A 38 -16.29 -23.45 -25.50
N ALA A 39 -16.64 -22.19 -25.75
CA ALA A 39 -17.39 -21.77 -26.92
C ALA A 39 -16.58 -20.80 -27.81
N CYS A 40 -16.74 -20.93 -29.12
CA CYS A 40 -16.21 -19.99 -30.12
C CYS A 40 -17.33 -19.06 -30.58
N TYR A 41 -17.02 -17.78 -30.72
CA TYR A 41 -17.93 -16.73 -31.13
C TYR A 41 -17.45 -16.10 -32.44
N ILE A 42 -18.41 -15.74 -33.29
CA ILE A 42 -18.21 -15.01 -34.55
C ILE A 42 -19.03 -13.72 -34.51
N LEU A 43 -18.64 -12.71 -35.30
CA LEU A 43 -19.38 -11.47 -35.42
C LEU A 43 -20.74 -11.74 -36.11
N ALA A 44 -21.83 -11.14 -35.65
CA ALA A 44 -23.17 -11.38 -36.21
C ALA A 44 -23.25 -11.06 -37.71
N GLU A 45 -22.54 -10.04 -38.18
CA GLU A 45 -22.49 -9.62 -39.58
C GLU A 45 -21.89 -10.70 -40.50
N THR A 46 -20.97 -11.53 -39.98
CA THR A 46 -20.34 -12.62 -40.75
C THR A 46 -21.33 -13.75 -41.07
N LEU A 47 -22.47 -13.82 -40.37
CA LEU A 47 -23.51 -14.81 -40.63
C LEU A 47 -24.12 -14.62 -42.03
N GLY A 48 -24.26 -13.37 -42.50
CA GLY A 48 -24.74 -13.09 -43.85
C GLY A 48 -23.82 -13.64 -44.93
N VAL A 49 -22.50 -13.47 -44.76
CA VAL A 49 -21.48 -13.99 -45.67
C VAL A 49 -21.47 -15.52 -45.68
N LEU A 50 -21.63 -16.14 -44.51
CA LEU A 50 -21.72 -17.59 -44.38
C LEU A 50 -22.98 -18.17 -45.02
N MET A 51 -24.11 -17.43 -45.02
CA MET A 51 -25.32 -17.82 -45.74
C MET A 51 -25.11 -17.80 -47.27
N ILE A 52 -24.44 -16.78 -47.79
CA ILE A 52 -24.09 -16.70 -49.23
C ILE A 52 -23.16 -17.88 -49.60
N MET A 53 -22.14 -18.14 -48.78
CA MET A 53 -21.23 -19.25 -48.99
C MET A 53 -21.96 -20.61 -48.97
N ALA A 54 -22.90 -20.82 -48.03
CA ALA A 54 -23.71 -22.03 -47.97
C ALA A 54 -24.56 -22.23 -49.23
N ARG A 55 -25.14 -21.15 -49.76
CA ARG A 55 -25.91 -21.17 -51.01
C ARG A 55 -25.03 -21.55 -52.22
N LEU A 56 -23.87 -20.94 -52.36
CA LEU A 56 -22.92 -21.23 -53.45
C LEU A 56 -22.44 -22.69 -53.41
N ILE A 57 -22.25 -23.25 -52.21
CA ILE A 57 -21.88 -24.66 -52.05
C ILE A 57 -23.06 -25.57 -52.40
N ALA A 58 -24.29 -25.20 -52.06
CA ALA A 58 -25.49 -25.93 -52.49
C ALA A 58 -25.67 -25.91 -54.02
N GLU A 59 -25.20 -24.86 -54.70
CA GLU A 59 -25.17 -24.74 -56.16
C GLU A 59 -24.03 -25.55 -56.81
N GLY A 60 -23.21 -26.27 -56.01
CA GLY A 60 -22.17 -27.18 -56.49
C GLY A 60 -20.77 -26.57 -56.62
N ILE A 61 -20.57 -25.33 -56.15
CA ILE A 61 -19.26 -24.67 -56.19
C ILE A 61 -18.39 -25.20 -55.03
N PRO A 62 -17.10 -25.51 -55.25
CA PRO A 62 -16.22 -25.95 -54.18
C PRO A 62 -16.03 -24.86 -53.13
N ALA A 63 -15.90 -25.26 -51.87
CA ALA A 63 -15.88 -24.33 -50.72
C ALA A 63 -14.79 -23.24 -50.83
N GLY A 64 -13.65 -23.50 -51.47
CA GLY A 64 -12.61 -22.50 -51.69
C GLY A 64 -13.03 -21.36 -52.63
N GLU A 65 -13.68 -21.70 -53.74
CA GLU A 65 -14.19 -20.72 -54.71
C GLU A 65 -15.44 -20.01 -54.17
N ALA A 66 -16.30 -20.75 -53.46
CA ALA A 66 -17.47 -20.18 -52.80
C ALA A 66 -17.08 -19.14 -51.74
N ALA A 67 -15.98 -19.35 -51.00
CA ALA A 67 -15.47 -18.38 -50.05
C ALA A 67 -14.97 -17.09 -50.74
N ALA A 68 -14.31 -17.21 -51.89
CA ALA A 68 -13.85 -16.05 -52.67
C ALA A 68 -15.05 -15.26 -53.22
N LYS A 69 -16.05 -15.95 -53.79
CA LYS A 69 -17.27 -15.34 -54.32
C LYS A 69 -18.14 -14.72 -53.23
N ALA A 70 -18.27 -15.38 -52.07
CA ALA A 70 -19.00 -14.82 -50.93
C ALA A 70 -18.33 -13.55 -50.39
N LYS A 71 -17.00 -13.43 -50.44
CA LYS A 71 -16.29 -12.19 -50.08
C LYS A 71 -16.55 -11.05 -51.07
N THR A 72 -16.68 -11.36 -52.36
CA THR A 72 -16.93 -10.35 -53.40
C THR A 72 -18.40 -9.92 -53.46
N GLU A 73 -19.33 -10.82 -53.15
CA GLU A 73 -20.77 -10.55 -53.14
C GLU A 73 -21.27 -9.93 -51.83
N ALA A 74 -20.48 -10.02 -50.75
CA ALA A 74 -20.85 -9.43 -49.47
C ALA A 74 -20.92 -7.90 -49.56
N PRO A 75 -21.95 -7.27 -48.97
CA PRO A 75 -22.08 -5.82 -48.96
C PRO A 75 -20.91 -5.19 -48.19
N ALA A 76 -20.35 -4.13 -48.78
CA ALA A 76 -19.12 -3.43 -48.40
C ALA A 76 -19.05 -2.87 -46.96
N GLU A 77 -20.10 -3.03 -46.16
CA GLU A 77 -20.11 -2.67 -44.74
C GLU A 77 -19.58 -3.80 -43.84
N ALA A 78 -19.77 -5.08 -44.21
CA ALA A 78 -19.29 -6.23 -43.43
C ALA A 78 -17.83 -6.59 -43.73
N THR A 79 -17.29 -6.18 -44.88
CA THR A 79 -15.91 -6.45 -45.30
C THR A 79 -14.88 -5.44 -44.78
N ALA A 80 -15.32 -4.29 -44.25
CA ALA A 80 -14.44 -3.26 -43.70
C ALA A 80 -13.69 -3.69 -42.42
N LEU A 81 -14.15 -4.76 -41.74
CA LEU A 81 -13.49 -5.33 -40.55
C LEU A 81 -12.85 -6.71 -40.80
N ILE A 82 -13.15 -7.39 -41.91
CA ILE A 82 -12.70 -8.78 -42.17
C ILE A 82 -11.36 -8.83 -42.93
N VAL A 83 -10.98 -7.75 -43.63
CA VAL A 83 -9.63 -7.57 -44.15
C VAL A 83 -8.95 -6.48 -43.34
N ARG A 84 -8.58 -6.78 -42.09
CA ARG A 84 -7.37 -6.18 -41.56
C ARG A 84 -6.21 -6.84 -42.31
N GLU A 85 -5.90 -6.28 -43.48
CA GLU A 85 -4.52 -6.20 -43.97
C GLU A 85 -3.63 -5.94 -42.72
N PRO A 86 -2.43 -6.54 -42.55
CA PRO A 86 -1.52 -6.09 -41.52
C PRO A 86 -1.21 -4.63 -41.83
N VAL A 87 -2.01 -3.71 -41.28
CA VAL A 87 -1.89 -2.28 -41.43
C VAL A 87 -0.50 -2.01 -40.88
N ARG A 88 0.46 -1.75 -41.78
CA ARG A 88 1.71 -1.09 -41.40
C ARG A 88 1.27 0.04 -40.48
N PRO A 89 1.77 0.10 -39.24
CA PRO A 89 1.32 1.12 -38.31
C PRO A 89 1.40 2.44 -39.05
N GLY A 90 0.24 3.09 -39.23
CA GLY A 90 0.24 4.41 -39.85
C GLY A 90 1.17 5.31 -39.06
N VAL A 91 1.70 6.37 -39.68
CA VAL A 91 2.59 7.34 -39.03
C VAL A 91 2.04 7.79 -37.65
N GLU A 92 0.71 7.87 -37.53
CA GLU A 92 -0.03 8.14 -36.29
C GLU A 92 0.16 7.08 -35.17
N MET A 93 0.17 5.78 -35.52
CA MET A 93 0.36 4.68 -34.58
C MET A 93 1.81 4.59 -34.11
N GLU A 94 2.77 4.83 -35.00
CA GLU A 94 4.20 4.93 -34.63
C GLU A 94 4.43 6.13 -33.70
N ALA A 95 3.85 7.29 -34.00
CA ALA A 95 3.93 8.47 -33.14
C ALA A 95 3.28 8.24 -31.76
N LEU A 96 2.17 7.50 -31.69
CA LEU A 96 1.57 7.08 -30.43
C LEU A 96 2.45 6.10 -29.65
N GLN A 97 3.09 5.17 -30.34
CA GLN A 97 3.99 4.20 -29.74
C GLN A 97 5.25 4.88 -29.18
N GLU A 98 5.83 5.84 -29.88
CA GLU A 98 6.94 6.66 -29.38
C GLU A 98 6.53 7.49 -28.15
N ARG A 99 5.32 8.07 -28.16
CA ARG A 99 4.79 8.78 -26.98
C ARG A 99 4.61 7.86 -25.78
N LEU A 100 4.09 6.65 -26.00
CA LEU A 100 3.92 5.66 -24.93
C LEU A 100 5.27 5.19 -24.38
N GLN A 101 6.25 4.94 -25.25
CA GLN A 101 7.61 4.60 -24.83
C GLN A 101 8.28 5.76 -24.07
N GLY A 102 8.05 7.00 -24.51
CA GLY A 102 8.49 8.19 -23.80
C GLY A 102 7.89 8.29 -22.40
N LEU A 103 6.58 8.07 -22.27
CA LEU A 103 5.89 8.03 -20.99
C LEU A 103 6.39 6.92 -20.08
N GLU A 104 6.60 5.72 -20.60
CA GLU A 104 7.14 4.58 -19.85
C GLU A 104 8.52 4.93 -19.29
N LYS A 105 9.40 5.52 -20.10
CA LYS A 105 10.73 5.94 -19.68
C LYS A 105 10.68 7.03 -18.60
N VAL A 106 9.78 8.01 -18.72
CA VAL A 106 9.58 9.04 -17.70
C VAL A 106 9.10 8.40 -16.39
N ILE A 107 8.11 7.50 -16.44
CA ILE A 107 7.59 6.82 -15.26
C ILE A 107 8.69 6.02 -14.56
N LEU A 108 9.50 5.27 -15.32
CA LEU A 108 10.63 4.53 -14.75
C LEU A 108 11.64 5.47 -14.09
N SER A 109 12.01 6.57 -14.74
CA SER A 109 12.93 7.56 -14.15
C SER A 109 12.35 8.21 -12.89
N MET A 110 11.05 8.52 -12.88
CA MET A 110 10.36 9.06 -11.71
C MET A 110 10.35 8.03 -10.57
N ALA A 111 10.07 6.76 -10.87
CA ALA A 111 10.08 5.70 -9.87
C ALA A 111 11.47 5.52 -9.23
N GLU A 112 12.54 5.61 -10.03
CA GLU A 112 13.92 5.60 -9.53
C GLU A 112 14.19 6.79 -8.61
N THR A 113 13.81 8.01 -9.03
CA THR A 113 13.99 9.20 -8.17
C THR A 113 13.17 9.11 -6.88
N PHE A 114 11.93 8.62 -6.93
CA PHE A 114 11.13 8.44 -5.71
C PHE A 114 11.76 7.43 -4.78
N LYS A 115 12.34 6.35 -5.32
CA LYS A 115 13.04 5.36 -4.51
C LYS A 115 14.24 5.98 -3.80
N THR A 116 15.06 6.76 -4.50
CA THR A 116 16.25 7.42 -3.90
C THR A 116 15.83 8.43 -2.83
N GLU A 117 14.84 9.28 -3.12
CA GLU A 117 14.32 10.27 -2.17
C GLU A 117 13.74 9.59 -0.91
N VAL A 118 12.90 8.56 -1.08
CA VAL A 118 12.33 7.83 0.06
C VAL A 118 13.42 7.16 0.90
N THR A 119 14.46 6.61 0.28
CA THR A 119 15.59 6.06 1.04
C THR A 119 16.39 7.14 1.77
N GLY A 120 16.60 8.31 1.15
CA GLY A 120 17.25 9.46 1.77
C GLY A 120 16.47 9.97 2.98
N LEU A 121 15.18 10.22 2.81
CA LEU A 121 14.28 10.67 3.88
C LEU A 121 14.22 9.67 5.04
N ARG A 122 14.19 8.36 4.77
CA ARG A 122 14.26 7.34 5.83
C ARG A 122 15.58 7.41 6.61
N GLY A 123 16.68 7.67 5.93
CA GLY A 123 17.99 7.87 6.56
C GLY A 123 18.04 9.14 7.42
N GLU A 124 17.48 10.24 6.94
CA GLU A 124 17.37 11.49 7.71
C GLU A 124 16.49 11.33 8.94
N ILE A 125 15.32 10.69 8.81
CA ILE A 125 14.44 10.37 9.94
C ILE A 125 15.19 9.52 10.97
N ALA A 126 15.94 8.50 10.54
CA ALA A 126 16.73 7.68 11.45
C ALA A 126 17.75 8.53 12.23
N ARG A 127 18.51 9.39 11.54
CA ARG A 127 19.48 10.31 12.18
C ARG A 127 18.81 11.29 13.14
N LEU A 128 17.67 11.86 12.76
CA LEU A 128 16.91 12.78 13.62
C LEU A 128 16.33 12.07 14.84
N THR A 129 15.85 10.83 14.69
CA THR A 129 15.35 10.03 15.83
C THR A 129 16.47 9.69 16.80
N GLU A 130 17.66 9.35 16.31
CA GLU A 130 18.83 9.08 17.15
C GLU A 130 19.31 10.36 17.86
N SER A 131 19.36 11.48 17.14
CA SER A 131 19.69 12.79 17.72
C SER A 131 18.69 13.16 18.82
N ASN A 132 17.39 13.00 18.57
CA ASN A 132 16.35 13.26 19.57
C ASN A 132 16.48 12.34 20.80
N ARG A 133 16.74 11.04 20.62
CA ARG A 133 17.00 10.13 21.74
C ARG A 133 18.20 10.57 22.56
N SER A 134 19.29 10.99 21.90
CA SER A 134 20.48 11.48 22.59
C SER A 134 20.21 12.76 23.39
N LEU A 135 19.36 13.66 22.87
CA LEU A 135 18.95 14.88 23.58
C LEU A 135 18.02 14.56 24.74
N GLN A 136 17.07 13.64 24.55
CA GLN A 136 16.20 13.15 25.62
C GLN A 136 17.04 12.59 26.77
N GLN A 137 18.02 11.72 26.49
CA GLN A 137 18.92 11.19 27.52
C GLN A 137 19.74 12.27 28.26
N ARG A 138 20.07 13.38 27.58
CA ARG A 138 20.79 14.51 28.20
C ARG A 138 19.90 15.43 29.03
N LEU A 139 18.62 15.54 28.65
CA LEU A 139 17.64 16.41 29.29
C LEU A 139 16.83 15.69 30.37
N GLU A 140 16.74 14.36 30.30
CA GLU A 140 16.19 13.54 31.37
C GLU A 140 17.04 13.73 32.61
N ALA A 141 16.38 14.14 33.70
CA ALA A 141 17.03 14.26 34.99
C ALA A 141 17.63 12.89 35.37
N PRO A 142 18.83 12.85 36.00
CA PRO A 142 19.41 11.61 36.47
C PRO A 142 18.34 10.81 37.25
N PRO A 143 18.22 9.48 37.03
CA PRO A 143 17.18 8.66 37.65
C PRO A 143 17.19 8.70 39.20
N THR A 144 18.23 9.27 39.79
CA THR A 144 18.41 9.43 41.22
C THR A 144 17.48 10.46 41.89
N LEU A 145 16.76 11.33 41.17
CA LEU A 145 15.82 12.27 41.80
C LEU A 145 14.36 11.80 41.78
N ALA A 146 13.99 10.93 40.84
CA ALA A 146 12.63 10.38 40.74
C ALA A 146 12.45 9.11 41.59
N GLU A 147 13.53 8.37 41.86
CA GLU A 147 13.49 7.08 42.58
C GLU A 147 13.86 7.15 44.06
N VAL A 148 14.32 8.31 44.59
CA VAL A 148 14.49 8.49 46.04
C VAL A 148 13.12 8.72 46.66
N LYS A 149 12.33 7.64 46.67
CA LYS A 149 11.14 7.40 47.51
C LYS A 149 11.53 7.17 48.97
N GLU A 150 12.68 7.66 49.41
CA GLU A 150 12.94 7.72 50.84
C GLU A 150 12.15 8.91 51.38
N PRO A 151 11.24 8.71 52.35
CA PRO A 151 10.59 9.84 53.00
C PRO A 151 11.70 10.73 53.55
N ILE A 152 11.69 12.00 53.15
CA ILE A 152 12.64 13.01 53.61
C ILE A 152 12.69 12.90 55.13
N LYS A 153 13.79 12.36 55.67
CA LYS A 153 13.94 12.20 57.12
C LYS A 153 13.78 13.59 57.71
N PRO A 154 12.87 13.79 58.67
CA PRO A 154 12.67 15.12 59.24
C PRO A 154 14.01 15.59 59.78
N VAL A 155 14.50 16.70 59.24
CA VAL A 155 15.74 17.33 59.69
C VAL A 155 15.48 17.76 61.13
N ILE A 156 16.06 17.03 62.08
CA ILE A 156 15.98 17.40 63.50
C ILE A 156 16.79 18.70 63.63
N PRO A 157 16.14 19.83 63.98
CA PRO A 157 16.86 21.06 64.22
C PRO A 157 17.93 20.83 65.29
N TRP A 158 19.12 21.36 65.07
CA TRP A 158 20.20 21.23 66.05
C TRP A 158 19.76 21.87 67.38
N GLU A 159 19.65 21.07 68.43
CA GLU A 159 19.45 21.58 69.79
C GLU A 159 20.80 21.72 70.51
N PRO A 160 21.04 22.81 71.26
CA PRO A 160 22.23 22.93 72.09
C PRO A 160 22.26 21.79 73.12
N ARG A 161 23.47 21.26 73.40
CA ARG A 161 23.65 20.20 74.39
C ARG A 161 23.18 20.67 75.77
N LYS A 162 22.02 20.17 76.22
CA LYS A 162 21.48 20.44 77.56
C LYS A 162 22.50 19.99 78.62
N ARG A 163 23.00 20.92 79.43
CA ARG A 163 23.92 20.61 80.54
C ARG A 163 23.15 19.86 81.63
N LYS A 164 23.75 18.81 82.20
CA LYS A 164 23.16 18.02 83.30
C LYS A 164 22.92 18.91 84.52
N ASN A 165 21.76 18.78 85.16
CA ASN A 165 21.44 19.55 86.37
C ASN A 165 22.46 19.22 87.47
N PRO A 166 23.07 20.23 88.12
CA PRO A 166 24.08 19.99 89.15
C PRO A 166 23.52 19.30 90.41
N VAL A 167 22.19 19.23 90.51
CA VAL A 167 21.46 18.68 91.66
C VAL A 167 20.74 17.36 91.29
N ALA A 168 20.85 16.90 90.04
CA ALA A 168 20.38 15.58 89.64
C ALA A 168 21.25 14.50 90.29
N GLY A 169 20.67 13.73 91.22
CA GLY A 169 21.36 12.65 91.94
C GLY A 169 21.80 12.99 93.37
N MET A 170 21.57 14.21 93.86
CA MET A 170 21.85 14.55 95.27
C MET A 170 20.67 14.23 96.21
N PRO A 171 20.94 13.81 97.47
CA PRO A 171 19.91 13.69 98.50
C PRO A 171 19.21 15.01 98.80
N TRP A 172 17.95 14.95 99.25
CA TRP A 172 17.06 16.10 99.42
C TRP A 172 17.65 17.24 100.28
N TYR A 173 18.35 16.91 101.37
CA TYR A 173 18.95 17.92 102.26
C TYR A 173 20.06 18.71 101.57
N LYS A 174 20.80 18.07 100.67
CA LYS A 174 21.87 18.71 99.90
C LYS A 174 21.28 19.58 98.78
N LYS A 175 20.12 19.21 98.23
CA LYS A 175 19.35 20.06 97.33
C LYS A 175 18.92 21.36 98.02
N LEU A 176 18.32 21.22 99.21
CA LEU A 176 17.85 22.34 100.02
C LEU A 176 19.00 23.28 100.41
N TRP A 177 20.16 22.70 100.74
CA TRP A 177 21.35 23.49 101.06
C TRP A 177 21.84 24.31 99.86
N VAL A 178 21.91 23.71 98.67
CA VAL A 178 22.29 24.42 97.43
C VAL A 178 21.25 25.49 97.06
N GLU A 179 19.97 25.25 97.34
CA GLU A 179 18.89 26.21 97.11
C GLU A 179 18.98 27.44 98.02
N CYS A 180 19.26 27.24 99.31
CA CYS A 180 19.38 28.33 100.27
C CYS A 180 20.69 29.11 100.16
N PHE A 181 21.82 28.42 99.92
CA PHE A 181 23.15 29.04 100.01
C PHE A 181 23.81 29.32 98.65
N GLU A 182 23.47 28.55 97.61
CA GLU A 182 24.11 28.68 96.29
C GLU A 182 23.10 28.71 95.11
N PRO A 183 22.09 29.61 95.14
CA PRO A 183 21.03 29.66 94.13
C PRO A 183 21.54 30.02 92.73
N TRP A 184 22.75 30.58 92.60
CA TRP A 184 23.36 30.85 91.29
C TRP A 184 23.72 29.57 90.53
N LYS A 185 23.99 28.45 91.21
CA LYS A 185 24.31 27.16 90.55
C LYS A 185 23.12 26.59 89.77
N MET A 186 21.90 26.95 90.16
CA MET A 186 20.66 26.55 89.47
C MET A 186 20.33 27.46 88.27
N ARG A 187 20.68 28.75 88.35
CA ARG A 187 20.33 29.76 87.33
C ARG A 187 21.07 29.61 86.00
N HIS A 188 22.21 28.91 85.98
CA HIS A 188 22.98 28.68 84.74
C HIS A 188 22.32 27.67 83.77
N GLN A 189 21.11 27.18 84.05
CA GLN A 189 20.38 26.25 83.19
C GLN A 189 19.23 26.89 82.39
N GLU A 190 18.70 28.05 82.80
CA GLU A 190 17.48 28.63 82.21
C GLU A 190 17.75 29.62 81.06
N LEU A 191 19.02 29.97 80.80
CA LEU A 191 19.39 30.98 79.80
C LEU A 191 19.73 30.45 78.39
N LEU A 192 19.36 29.21 78.06
CA LEU A 192 19.46 28.66 76.69
C LEU A 192 18.31 27.72 76.36
#